data_AF-A0A1H9UVQ0-F1
#
_entry.id   AF-A0A1H9UVQ0-F1
#
_cell.length_a   1.000
_cell.length_b   1.000
_cell.length_c   1.000
_cell.angle_alpha   90.00
_cell.angle_beta   90.00
_cell.angle_gamma   90.00
#
_symmetry.space_group_name_H-M   'P 1'
#
loop_
_entity.id
_entity.type
_entity.pdbx_description
1 polymer ?
#
loop_
_entity_poly.entity_id
_entity_poly.type
_entity_poly.pdbx_seq_one_letter_code
_entity_poly.pdbx_strand_id
1 'polypeptide(L)'
;MLVHNEEDFKYIMQDFEKYYIGARYSYDELMSSNFVPFKLKTIIEKYIAKDIDKSVTLESHFYFMTDEGFDYRVCRQLRLRLRCSVLASPHVDGVEDKYTEKIYPIDKLVKLSSQDKMDKGLVIRELIIGKLSLLMFQV
;
A
#
# COMPACT_ATOMS: atom_id res chain seq x y z
N MET A 1 19.26 -13.30 -6.20
CA MET A 1 19.25 -11.87 -5.82
C MET A 1 18.39 -11.15 -6.84
N LEU A 2 17.15 -10.80 -6.49
CA LEU A 2 16.32 -9.99 -7.40
C LEU A 2 16.96 -8.61 -7.46
N VAL A 3 17.42 -8.22 -8.65
CA VAL A 3 17.79 -6.84 -8.95
C VAL A 3 16.48 -6.08 -9.01
N HIS A 4 16.02 -5.55 -7.89
CA HIS A 4 14.92 -4.61 -7.87
C HIS A 4 15.45 -3.29 -8.43
N ASN A 5 14.89 -2.83 -9.54
CA ASN A 5 15.20 -1.50 -10.03
C ASN A 5 14.60 -0.49 -9.04
N GLU A 6 15.33 0.58 -8.70
CA GLU A 6 14.84 1.59 -7.74
C GLU A 6 13.57 2.30 -8.23
N GLU A 7 13.28 2.21 -9.53
CA GLU A 7 12.05 2.74 -10.15
C GLU A 7 10.88 1.74 -10.19
N ASP A 8 11.11 0.47 -9.88
CA ASP A 8 10.03 -0.52 -9.85
C ASP A 8 9.02 -0.15 -8.75
N PHE A 9 7.73 -0.10 -9.12
CA PHE A 9 6.62 0.31 -8.25
C PHE A 9 6.57 1.80 -7.87
N LYS A 10 7.07 2.69 -8.75
CA LYS A 10 6.84 4.13 -8.69
C LYS A 10 6.01 4.63 -9.88
N TYR A 11 4.70 4.41 -9.80
CA TYR A 11 3.73 4.83 -10.83
C TYR A 11 2.38 5.25 -10.23
N ILE A 12 1.64 6.09 -10.95
CA ILE A 12 0.25 6.41 -10.64
C ILE A 12 -0.57 6.12 -11.89
N MET A 13 -1.51 5.18 -11.77
CA MET A 13 -2.42 4.79 -12.83
C MET A 13 -3.87 4.91 -12.36
N GLN A 14 -4.80 5.01 -13.30
CA GLN A 14 -6.22 5.01 -13.00
C GLN A 14 -7.02 4.36 -14.12
N ASP A 15 -8.10 3.71 -13.75
CA ASP A 15 -9.18 3.29 -14.65
C ASP A 15 -10.46 4.08 -14.30
N PHE A 16 -11.61 3.67 -14.82
CA PHE A 16 -12.89 4.33 -14.52
C PHE A 16 -13.32 4.20 -13.06
N GLU A 17 -12.85 3.19 -12.34
CA GLU A 17 -13.30 2.84 -11.00
C GLU A 17 -12.28 3.13 -9.90
N LYS A 18 -10.97 3.09 -10.21
CA LYS A 18 -9.91 3.00 -9.21
C LYS A 18 -8.69 3.84 -9.56
N TYR A 19 -7.99 4.25 -8.50
CA TYR A 19 -6.60 4.70 -8.54
C TYR A 19 -5.68 3.57 -8.10
N TYR A 20 -4.54 3.47 -8.76
CA TYR A 20 -3.48 2.51 -8.50
C TYR A 20 -2.19 3.30 -8.28
N ILE A 21 -1.61 3.18 -7.09
CA ILE A 21 -0.45 3.98 -6.67
C ILE A 21 0.65 3.01 -6.26
N GLY A 22 1.79 3.06 -6.93
CA GLY A 22 2.96 2.26 -6.58
C GLY A 22 3.43 2.50 -5.15
N ALA A 23 3.76 1.43 -4.43
CA ALA A 23 4.02 1.49 -3.00
C ALA A 23 5.38 2.12 -2.61
N ARG A 24 6.27 2.35 -3.59
CA ARG A 24 7.57 2.99 -3.35
C ARG A 24 7.49 4.52 -3.24
N TYR A 25 6.34 5.13 -3.56
CA TYR A 25 6.15 6.55 -3.31
C TYR A 25 6.21 6.87 -1.82
N SER A 26 6.98 7.90 -1.46
CA SER A 26 6.85 8.56 -0.17
C SER A 26 5.63 9.48 -0.11
N TYR A 27 5.19 9.84 1.08
CA TYR A 27 4.10 10.81 1.22
C TYR A 27 4.44 12.17 0.62
N ASP A 28 5.68 12.65 0.73
CA ASP A 28 6.14 13.89 0.11
C ASP A 28 6.02 13.86 -1.42
N GLU A 29 6.38 12.73 -2.03
CA GLU A 29 6.26 12.55 -3.47
C GLU A 29 4.79 12.49 -3.92
N LEU A 30 3.93 11.85 -3.13
CA LEU A 30 2.48 11.84 -3.40
C LEU A 30 1.88 13.25 -3.28
N MET A 31 2.30 14.03 -2.28
CA MET A 31 1.82 15.40 -2.11
C MET A 31 2.28 16.30 -3.27
N SER A 32 3.47 16.05 -3.79
CA SER A 32 4.04 16.81 -4.91
C SER A 32 3.49 16.39 -6.28
N SER A 33 2.94 15.18 -6.42
CA SER A 33 2.48 14.65 -7.70
C SER A 33 1.19 15.29 -8.20
N ASN A 34 1.18 15.82 -9.42
CA ASN A 34 -0.04 16.34 -10.06
C ASN A 34 -1.05 15.25 -10.46
N PHE A 35 -0.66 13.98 -10.40
CA PHE A 35 -1.51 12.84 -10.79
C PHE A 35 -2.37 12.31 -9.63
N VAL A 36 -2.10 12.71 -8.38
CA VAL A 36 -2.91 12.35 -7.22
C VAL A 36 -4.03 13.40 -7.05
N PRO A 37 -5.32 12.99 -7.01
CA PRO A 37 -6.42 13.93 -6.82
C PRO A 37 -6.30 14.71 -5.51
N PHE A 38 -6.64 16.00 -5.53
CA PHE A 38 -6.54 16.87 -4.35
C PHE A 38 -7.32 16.33 -3.13
N LYS A 39 -8.51 15.74 -3.36
CA LYS A 39 -9.29 15.11 -2.28
C LYS A 39 -8.51 13.99 -1.61
N LEU A 40 -7.83 13.14 -2.39
CA LEU A 40 -7.02 12.06 -1.85
C LEU A 40 -5.79 12.60 -1.11
N LYS A 41 -5.09 13.59 -1.66
CA LYS A 41 -3.97 14.27 -0.97
C LYS A 41 -4.40 14.82 0.40
N THR A 42 -5.53 15.52 0.42
CA THR A 42 -6.10 16.10 1.65
C THR A 42 -6.38 15.03 2.70
N ILE A 43 -6.94 13.88 2.28
CA ILE A 43 -7.25 12.80 3.20
C ILE A 43 -5.96 12.16 3.74
N ILE A 44 -4.99 11.90 2.85
CA ILE A 44 -3.70 11.36 3.23
C ILE A 44 -3.03 12.29 4.25
N GLU A 45 -2.87 13.57 3.92
CA GLU A 45 -2.16 14.53 4.78
C GLU A 45 -2.83 14.74 6.13
N LYS A 46 -4.17 14.84 6.18
CA LYS A 46 -4.87 15.20 7.42
C LYS A 46 -5.20 14.00 8.30
N TYR A 47 -5.35 12.81 7.72
CA TYR A 47 -5.94 11.67 8.43
C TYR A 47 -5.13 10.37 8.38
N ILE A 48 -4.29 10.15 7.35
CA ILE A 48 -3.48 8.93 7.23
C ILE A 48 -2.03 9.17 7.66
N ALA A 49 -1.40 10.22 7.13
CA ALA A 49 0.00 10.55 7.35
C ALA A 49 0.17 11.77 8.28
N LYS A 50 -0.83 12.03 9.14
CA LYS A 50 -0.84 13.20 10.03
C LYS A 50 0.38 13.24 10.97
N ASP A 51 0.70 12.09 11.54
CA ASP A 51 1.77 11.92 12.54
C ASP A 51 2.90 11.01 12.01
N ILE A 52 3.04 10.93 10.67
CA ILE A 52 4.04 10.12 9.98
C ILE A 52 5.06 11.05 9.31
N ASP A 53 6.35 10.72 9.42
CA ASP A 53 7.40 11.39 8.64
C ASP A 53 7.09 11.22 7.14
N LYS A 54 6.95 12.33 6.41
CA LYS A 54 6.49 12.30 5.02
C LYS A 54 7.49 11.68 4.04
N SER A 55 8.74 11.46 4.47
CA SER A 55 9.72 10.68 3.73
C SER A 55 9.42 9.17 3.74
N VAL A 56 8.56 8.69 4.64
CA VAL A 56 8.13 7.29 4.72
C VAL A 56 7.35 6.88 3.47
N THR A 57 7.68 5.72 2.92
CA THR A 57 6.99 5.12 1.76
C THR A 57 5.66 4.48 2.15
N LEU A 58 4.74 4.40 1.19
CA LEU A 58 3.49 3.65 1.37
C LEU A 58 3.76 2.20 1.77
N GLU A 59 4.75 1.56 1.16
CA GLU A 59 5.17 0.19 1.49
C GLU A 59 5.52 0.07 2.97
N SER A 60 6.45 0.88 3.48
CA SER A 60 6.86 0.83 4.88
C SER A 60 5.68 1.10 5.81
N HIS A 61 4.86 2.11 5.51
CA HIS A 61 3.69 2.40 6.33
C HIS A 61 2.73 1.21 6.44
N PHE A 62 2.26 0.68 5.30
CA PHE A 62 1.29 -0.43 5.31
C PHE A 62 1.90 -1.77 5.74
N TYR A 63 3.22 -1.93 5.63
CA TYR A 63 3.91 -3.12 6.13
C TYR A 63 3.87 -3.18 7.66
N PHE A 64 4.00 -2.05 8.35
CA PHE A 64 4.00 -2.00 9.82
C PHE A 64 2.67 -1.55 10.45
N MET A 65 1.67 -1.17 9.66
CA MET A 65 0.35 -0.75 10.14
C MET A 65 -0.36 -1.85 10.95
N THR A 66 -0.97 -1.44 12.07
CA THR A 66 -1.84 -2.25 12.94
C THR A 66 -3.30 -1.81 12.83
N ASP A 67 -4.24 -2.55 13.45
CA ASP A 67 -5.67 -2.26 13.41
C ASP A 67 -6.18 -1.35 14.55
N GLU A 68 -5.27 -0.72 15.31
CA GLU A 68 -5.60 0.13 16.46
C GLU A 68 -5.66 1.63 16.10
N GLY A 69 -4.89 2.02 15.09
CA GLY A 69 -4.66 3.41 14.69
C GLY A 69 -5.86 4.13 14.06
N PHE A 70 -5.85 5.46 14.10
CA PHE A 70 -6.87 6.29 13.44
C PHE A 70 -6.72 6.27 11.91
N ASP A 71 -5.48 6.31 11.44
CA ASP A 71 -5.06 6.07 10.07
C ASP A 71 -5.62 4.74 9.52
N TYR A 72 -5.57 3.65 10.28
CA TYR A 72 -6.21 2.39 9.90
C TYR A 72 -7.73 2.55 9.72
N ARG A 73 -8.42 3.23 10.66
CA ARG A 73 -9.88 3.46 10.55
C ARG A 73 -10.24 4.22 9.27
N VAL A 74 -9.43 5.22 8.92
CA VAL A 74 -9.58 6.00 7.68
C VAL A 74 -9.36 5.10 6.45
N CYS A 75 -8.30 4.30 6.47
CA CYS A 75 -8.00 3.32 5.40
C CYS A 75 -9.15 2.31 5.23
N ARG A 76 -9.76 1.85 6.33
CA ARG A 76 -10.92 0.96 6.30
C ARG A 76 -12.14 1.63 5.68
N GLN A 77 -12.44 2.87 6.03
CA GLN A 77 -13.57 3.62 5.46
C GLN A 77 -13.40 3.87 3.96
N LEU A 78 -12.17 4.13 3.52
CA LEU A 78 -11.82 4.22 2.10
C LEU A 78 -11.83 2.87 1.37
N ARG A 79 -11.96 1.75 2.11
CA ARG A 79 -11.91 0.37 1.59
C ARG A 79 -10.63 0.11 0.81
N LEU A 80 -9.49 0.56 1.36
CA LEU A 80 -8.20 0.39 0.71
C LEU A 80 -7.87 -1.09 0.48
N ARG A 81 -7.22 -1.36 -0.66
CA ARG A 81 -6.66 -2.67 -0.98
C ARG A 81 -5.20 -2.52 -1.36
N LEU A 82 -4.39 -3.51 -1.01
CA LEU A 82 -2.97 -3.55 -1.31
C LEU A 82 -2.69 -4.75 -2.19
N ARG A 83 -2.10 -4.52 -3.36
CA ARG A 83 -1.53 -5.59 -4.19
C ARG A 83 -0.16 -5.93 -3.63
N CYS A 84 0.05 -7.20 -3.32
CA CYS A 84 1.28 -7.72 -2.74
C CYS A 84 1.82 -8.87 -3.58
N SER A 85 3.14 -9.00 -3.63
CA SER A 85 3.79 -10.27 -3.95
C SER A 85 3.93 -11.08 -2.68
N VAL A 86 3.71 -12.39 -2.76
CA VAL A 86 4.02 -13.35 -1.68
C VAL A 86 4.67 -14.59 -2.27
N LEU A 87 5.47 -15.29 -1.48
CA LEU A 87 6.03 -16.59 -1.86
C LEU A 87 4.89 -17.59 -2.13
N ALA A 88 4.94 -18.27 -3.27
CA ALA A 88 3.97 -19.28 -3.69
C ALA A 88 4.15 -20.60 -2.91
N SER A 89 5.37 -20.87 -2.48
CA SER A 89 5.75 -22.01 -1.64
C SER A 89 6.86 -21.57 -0.67
N PRO A 90 7.04 -22.25 0.48
CA PRO A 90 8.20 -22.05 1.33
C PRO A 90 9.50 -22.15 0.52
N HIS A 91 10.52 -21.40 0.94
CA HIS A 91 11.84 -21.46 0.34
C HIS A 91 12.38 -22.89 0.41
N VAL A 92 12.91 -23.38 -0.72
CA VAL A 92 13.59 -24.68 -0.81
C VAL A 92 14.96 -24.44 -1.42
N ASP A 93 16.02 -24.83 -0.70
CA ASP A 93 17.41 -24.64 -1.14
C ASP A 93 17.63 -25.23 -2.54
N GLY A 94 18.17 -24.40 -3.44
CA GLY A 94 18.45 -24.79 -4.84
C GLY A 94 17.25 -24.67 -5.79
N VAL A 95 16.07 -24.26 -5.32
CA VAL A 95 14.89 -23.97 -6.15
C VAL A 95 14.65 -22.46 -6.17
N GLU A 96 14.37 -21.91 -7.35
CA GLU A 96 14.04 -20.49 -7.48
C GLU A 96 12.69 -20.18 -6.83
N ASP A 97 12.69 -19.16 -5.97
CA ASP A 97 11.48 -18.68 -5.30
C ASP A 97 10.46 -18.17 -6.32
N LYS A 98 9.27 -18.78 -6.33
CA LYS A 98 8.15 -18.31 -7.14
C LYS A 98 7.29 -17.38 -6.31
N TYR A 99 7.07 -16.17 -6.82
CA TYR A 99 6.14 -15.22 -6.21
C TYR A 99 4.80 -15.23 -6.93
N THR A 100 3.73 -15.17 -6.15
CA THR A 100 2.36 -14.99 -6.66
C THR A 100 1.81 -13.65 -6.18
N GLU A 101 0.91 -13.09 -6.98
CA GLU A 101 0.21 -11.87 -6.63
C GLU A 101 -1.01 -12.15 -5.76
N LYS A 102 -1.19 -11.36 -4.71
CA LYS A 102 -2.41 -11.34 -3.92
C LYS A 102 -2.85 -9.92 -3.63
N ILE A 103 -4.16 -9.66 -3.73
CA ILE A 103 -4.76 -8.39 -3.33
C ILE A 103 -5.39 -8.57 -1.95
N TYR A 104 -4.88 -7.83 -0.97
CA TYR A 104 -5.39 -7.82 0.39
C TYR A 104 -6.28 -6.60 0.62
N PRO A 105 -7.54 -6.77 1.09
CA PRO A 105 -8.23 -5.69 1.80
C PRO A 105 -7.41 -5.26 3.02
N ILE A 106 -7.44 -3.97 3.36
CA ILE A 106 -6.64 -3.45 4.48
C ILE A 106 -6.89 -4.23 5.78
N ASP A 107 -8.14 -4.57 6.09
CA ASP A 107 -8.55 -5.35 7.27
C ASP A 107 -7.93 -6.74 7.36
N LYS A 108 -7.49 -7.30 6.24
CA LYS A 108 -6.81 -8.61 6.20
C LYS A 108 -5.30 -8.45 6.27
N LEU A 109 -4.75 -7.37 5.71
CA LEU A 109 -3.31 -7.10 5.72
C LEU A 109 -2.81 -6.75 7.12
N VAL A 110 -3.54 -5.89 7.84
CA VAL A 110 -3.15 -5.43 9.20
C VAL A 110 -3.22 -6.54 10.25
N LYS A 111 -3.93 -7.63 9.96
CA LYS A 111 -4.00 -8.82 10.83
C LYS A 111 -2.81 -9.75 10.71
N LEU A 112 -1.94 -9.53 9.72
CA LEU A 112 -0.67 -10.24 9.60
C LEU A 112 0.36 -9.50 10.44
N SER A 113 1.03 -10.21 11.35
CA SER A 113 2.16 -9.63 12.08
C SER A 113 3.32 -9.33 11.12
N SER A 114 4.24 -8.45 11.52
CA SER A 114 5.45 -8.18 10.73
C SER A 114 6.27 -9.46 10.48
N GLN A 115 6.25 -10.41 11.42
CA GLN A 115 6.86 -11.72 11.27
C GLN A 115 6.13 -12.56 10.22
N ASP A 116 4.79 -12.64 10.28
CA ASP A 116 4.01 -13.37 9.27
C ASP A 116 4.20 -12.81 7.86
N LYS A 117 4.33 -11.47 7.74
CA LYS A 117 4.62 -10.81 6.46
C LYS A 117 6.02 -11.19 5.97
N MET A 118 7.02 -11.22 6.85
CA MET A 118 8.39 -11.61 6.51
C MET A 118 8.48 -13.08 6.10
N ASP A 119 7.87 -13.98 6.85
CA ASP A 119 7.86 -15.43 6.57
C ASP A 119 7.19 -15.76 5.23
N LYS A 120 6.22 -14.92 4.81
CA LYS A 120 5.55 -15.02 3.51
C LYS A 120 6.32 -14.37 2.36
N GLY A 121 7.47 -13.75 2.63
CA GLY A 121 8.18 -12.90 1.66
C GLY A 121 7.26 -11.81 1.10
N LEU A 122 6.41 -11.22 1.95
CA LEU A 122 5.38 -10.29 1.49
C LEU A 122 6.02 -8.96 1.10
N VAL A 123 5.78 -8.53 -0.14
CA VAL A 123 6.18 -7.22 -0.65
C VAL A 123 4.93 -6.45 -1.06
N ILE A 124 4.73 -5.26 -0.52
CA ILE A 124 3.62 -4.38 -0.91
C ILE A 124 4.03 -3.65 -2.19
N ARG A 125 3.24 -3.78 -3.25
CA ARG A 125 3.56 -3.24 -4.59
C ARG A 125 2.72 -2.05 -4.97
N GLU A 126 1.44 -2.07 -4.60
CA GLU A 126 0.47 -1.09 -5.09
C GLU A 126 -0.63 -0.86 -4.06
N LEU A 127 -0.95 0.42 -3.83
CA LEU A 127 -2.16 0.87 -3.15
C LEU A 127 -3.28 1.06 -4.17
N ILE A 128 -4.42 0.45 -3.90
CA ILE A 128 -5.62 0.50 -4.74
C ILE A 128 -6.74 1.20 -3.97
N ILE A 129 -7.32 2.24 -4.60
CA ILE A 129 -8.35 3.10 -4.00
C ILE A 129 -9.52 3.23 -4.97
N GLY A 130 -10.74 2.92 -4.51
CA GLY A 130 -11.94 3.12 -5.31
C GLY A 130 -12.31 4.60 -5.42
N LYS A 131 -12.56 5.10 -6.64
CA LYS A 131 -13.06 6.46 -6.90
C LYS A 131 -14.39 6.73 -6.19
N LEU A 132 -15.28 5.74 -6.18
CA LEU A 132 -16.55 5.83 -5.45
C LEU A 132 -16.33 5.90 -3.93
N SER A 133 -15.44 5.09 -3.36
CA SER A 133 -15.10 5.16 -1.93
C SER A 133 -14.51 6.53 -1.57
N LEU A 134 -13.63 7.06 -2.42
CA LEU A 134 -13.05 8.39 -2.25
C LEU A 134 -14.13 9.49 -2.33
N LEU A 135 -15.08 9.37 -3.26
CA LEU A 135 -16.18 10.32 -3.40
C LEU A 135 -17.09 10.32 -2.17
N MET A 136 -17.46 9.14 -1.68
CA MET A 136 -18.34 8.95 -0.52
C MET A 136 -17.64 9.19 0.82
N PHE A 137 -16.32 9.36 0.86
CA PHE A 137 -15.61 9.70 2.08
C PHE A 137 -16.09 11.06 2.60
N GLN A 138 -16.67 11.03 3.80
CA GLN A 138 -17.19 12.16 4.57
C GLN A 138 -16.35 12.31 5.84
N VAL A 139 -16.15 13.56 6.25
CA VAL A 139 -15.36 13.99 7.42
C VAL A 139 -16.23 14.77 8.38
#